data_AF-A0A931UX89-F1
#
_entry.id   AF-A0A931UX89-F1
#
_cell.length_a   1.000
_cell.length_b   1.000
_cell.length_c   1.000
_cell.angle_alpha   90.00
_cell.angle_beta   90.00
_cell.angle_gamma   90.00
#
_symmetry.space_group_name_H-M   'P 1'
#
loop_
_entity.id
_entity.type
_entity.pdbx_description
1 polymer ?
#
loop_
_entity_poly.entity_id
_entity_poly.type
_entity_poly.pdbx_seq_one_letter_code
_entity_poly.pdbx_strand_id
1 'polypeptide(L)'
;MKFAIVREDPRLEEALIDRFALKSPLVVASGGCTALTLATRSGVERVTAFDLNPAQLAHLTRKREAADRGDLEGLAALERSGAFEALFRVLRRFVEELVTPELPAFFGGGDRRAIVARMVASPYWPAAFATTFNEPFLHAMFGPAATQHAAPGSYPPYFQRVFERGLSRDDAADNPFLQHVFLDRPRTPPAWAARPIVAPIDLVQGTLLDVPALERFDLLSLSNVFDWSDDALVSAWSSAIVRAARPGAVVLLRQLNNRRDLRSFFAPAFTFDGALGRALCDGDRSLFYERVEVGVRV
;
A
#
# COMPACT_ATOMS: atom_id res chain seq x y z
N MET A 1 2.96 1.48 16.46
CA MET A 1 2.35 1.75 15.14
C MET A 1 3.00 0.84 14.12
N LYS A 2 2.23 0.14 13.25
CA LYS A 2 2.80 -0.85 12.32
C LYS A 2 3.36 -0.20 11.04
N PHE A 3 2.58 0.67 10.42
CA PHE A 3 2.92 1.32 9.14
C PHE A 3 2.84 2.84 9.27
N ALA A 4 3.90 3.57 8.94
CA ALA A 4 3.86 5.03 8.81
C ALA A 4 3.45 5.48 7.40
N ILE A 5 3.71 4.62 6.42
CA ILE A 5 3.34 4.82 5.01
C ILE A 5 2.46 3.67 4.58
N VAL A 6 1.37 3.99 3.86
CA VAL A 6 0.60 2.96 3.14
C VAL A 6 1.46 2.51 1.97
N ARG A 7 1.81 1.22 1.92
CA ARG A 7 2.66 0.65 0.86
C ARG A 7 1.83 0.29 -0.37
N GLU A 8 0.93 1.19 -0.73
CA GLU A 8 -0.04 1.09 -1.83
C GLU A 8 -0.01 2.41 -2.57
N ASP A 9 0.04 2.37 -3.90
CA ASP A 9 -0.05 3.58 -4.69
C ASP A 9 -1.52 4.07 -4.76
N PRO A 10 -1.84 5.27 -4.21
CA PRO A 10 -3.20 5.80 -4.23
C PRO A 10 -3.69 6.13 -5.65
N ARG A 11 -2.81 6.16 -6.66
CA ARG A 11 -3.19 6.38 -8.07
C ARG A 11 -4.18 5.33 -8.58
N LEU A 12 -4.19 4.13 -7.99
CA LEU A 12 -5.15 3.09 -8.35
C LEU A 12 -6.57 3.51 -7.96
N GLU A 13 -6.76 3.97 -6.72
CA GLU A 13 -8.03 4.54 -6.28
C GLU A 13 -8.39 5.78 -7.11
N GLU A 14 -7.46 6.70 -7.36
CA GLU A 14 -7.72 7.88 -8.19
C GLU A 14 -8.23 7.51 -9.59
N ALA A 15 -7.60 6.54 -10.24
CA ALA A 15 -8.00 6.05 -11.56
C ALA A 15 -9.40 5.43 -11.55
N LEU A 16 -9.78 4.72 -10.48
CA LEU A 16 -11.13 4.19 -10.33
C LEU A 16 -12.16 5.29 -10.09
N ILE A 17 -11.82 6.27 -9.25
CA ILE A 17 -12.69 7.41 -8.97
C ILE A 17 -12.96 8.18 -10.27
N ASP A 18 -11.94 8.41 -11.10
CA ASP A 18 -12.11 9.07 -12.41
C ASP A 18 -12.92 8.24 -13.38
N ARG A 19 -12.62 6.94 -13.48
CA ARG A 19 -13.28 6.03 -14.44
C ARG A 19 -14.78 5.85 -14.15
N PHE A 20 -15.15 5.77 -12.88
CA PHE A 20 -16.52 5.47 -12.45
C PHE A 20 -17.24 6.66 -11.80
N ALA A 21 -16.64 7.85 -11.81
CA ALA A 21 -17.17 9.07 -11.19
C ALA A 21 -17.57 8.87 -9.71
N LEU A 22 -16.73 8.12 -8.97
CA LEU A 22 -16.94 7.79 -7.56
C LEU A 22 -16.71 9.03 -6.70
N LYS A 23 -17.28 9.08 -5.51
CA LYS A 23 -17.29 10.28 -4.66
C LYS A 23 -17.10 10.00 -3.18
N SER A 24 -17.45 8.80 -2.72
CA SER A 24 -17.44 8.40 -1.32
C SER A 24 -16.59 7.15 -1.11
N PRO A 25 -15.26 7.25 -1.18
CA PRO A 25 -14.36 6.13 -0.91
C PRO A 25 -14.31 5.75 0.57
N LEU A 26 -14.41 4.45 0.83
CA LEU A 26 -14.01 3.78 2.07
C LEU A 26 -12.65 3.12 1.87
N VAL A 27 -11.70 3.40 2.76
CA VAL A 27 -10.35 2.85 2.70
C VAL A 27 -9.90 2.31 4.07
N VAL A 28 -9.01 1.33 4.07
CA VAL A 28 -8.26 0.96 5.28
C VAL A 28 -7.29 2.10 5.62
N ALA A 29 -7.28 2.59 6.86
CA ALA A 29 -6.47 3.74 7.22
C ALA A 29 -4.97 3.42 7.10
N SER A 30 -4.47 2.38 7.78
CA SER A 30 -3.07 1.98 7.74
C SER A 30 -2.14 3.19 8.01
N GLY A 31 -1.17 3.49 7.13
CA GLY A 31 -0.36 4.70 7.24
C GLY A 31 -1.11 6.01 6.91
N GLY A 32 -2.34 5.99 6.39
CA GLY A 32 -3.18 7.15 6.12
C GLY A 32 -2.92 7.87 4.79
N CYS A 33 -1.87 7.51 4.05
CA CYS A 33 -1.48 8.17 2.79
C CYS A 33 -2.59 8.15 1.73
N THR A 34 -3.29 7.01 1.58
CA THR A 34 -4.39 6.88 0.61
C THR A 34 -5.54 7.81 0.96
N ALA A 35 -6.02 7.78 2.20
CA ALA A 35 -7.11 8.65 2.65
C ALA A 35 -6.79 10.14 2.45
N LEU A 36 -5.57 10.57 2.83
CA LEU A 36 -5.11 11.95 2.66
C LEU A 36 -5.02 12.35 1.19
N THR A 37 -4.54 11.46 0.31
CA THR A 37 -4.48 11.69 -1.13
C THR A 37 -5.87 11.88 -1.71
N LEU A 38 -6.79 10.95 -1.41
CA LEU A 38 -8.15 11.00 -1.93
C LEU A 38 -8.92 12.23 -1.46
N ALA A 39 -8.65 12.71 -0.24
CA ALA A 39 -9.30 13.89 0.30
C ALA A 39 -8.85 15.21 -0.37
N THR A 40 -7.78 15.19 -1.19
CA THR A 40 -7.34 16.35 -1.98
C THR A 40 -7.97 16.41 -3.37
N ARG A 41 -8.72 15.38 -3.77
CA ARG A 41 -9.30 15.25 -5.11
C ARG A 41 -10.58 16.07 -5.25
N SER A 42 -10.70 16.83 -6.33
CA SER A 42 -11.98 17.46 -6.66
C SER A 42 -13.01 16.40 -7.08
N GLY A 43 -14.25 16.55 -6.63
CA GLY A 43 -15.33 15.60 -6.93
C GLY A 43 -15.48 14.48 -5.89
N VAL A 44 -14.44 14.24 -5.07
CA VAL A 44 -14.59 13.43 -3.85
C VAL A 44 -15.35 14.26 -2.81
N GLU A 45 -16.49 13.75 -2.37
CA GLU A 45 -17.36 14.44 -1.41
C GLU A 45 -17.00 14.11 0.03
N ARG A 46 -16.48 12.90 0.28
CA ARG A 46 -16.10 12.43 1.62
C ARG A 46 -15.20 11.20 1.53
N VAL A 47 -14.17 11.15 2.35
CA VAL A 47 -13.38 9.94 2.55
C VAL A 47 -13.72 9.34 3.90
N THR A 48 -13.85 8.02 3.99
CA THR A 48 -13.90 7.32 5.29
C THR A 48 -12.71 6.37 5.38
N ALA A 49 -11.98 6.45 6.49
CA ALA A 49 -10.85 5.58 6.77
C ALA A 49 -11.14 4.78 8.04
N PHE A 50 -10.98 3.46 7.99
CA PHE A 50 -11.19 2.59 9.13
C PHE A 50 -9.93 1.79 9.49
N ASP A 51 -9.71 1.55 10.77
CA ASP A 51 -8.61 0.71 11.24
C ASP A 51 -8.90 0.17 12.65
N LEU A 52 -8.51 -1.06 12.92
CA LEU A 52 -8.59 -1.66 14.26
C LEU A 52 -7.60 -1.00 15.23
N ASN A 53 -6.48 -0.50 14.73
CA ASN A 53 -5.43 0.09 15.52
C ASN A 53 -5.63 1.61 15.66
N PRO A 54 -6.03 2.11 16.84
CA PRO A 54 -6.23 3.56 17.03
C PRO A 54 -4.95 4.38 16.78
N ALA A 55 -3.76 3.78 16.93
CA ALA A 55 -2.52 4.47 16.64
C ALA A 55 -2.34 4.81 15.14
N GLN A 56 -2.96 4.04 14.24
CA GLN A 56 -2.96 4.34 12.80
C GLN A 56 -3.88 5.51 12.46
N LEU A 57 -5.07 5.55 13.06
CA LEU A 57 -6.00 6.68 12.94
C LEU A 57 -5.37 7.97 13.48
N ALA A 58 -4.78 7.91 14.68
CA ALA A 58 -4.06 9.04 15.25
C ALA A 58 -2.84 9.45 14.42
N HIS A 59 -2.19 8.52 13.71
CA HIS A 59 -1.10 8.85 12.80
C HIS A 59 -1.55 9.62 11.57
N LEU A 60 -2.67 9.23 10.95
CA LEU A 60 -3.29 9.97 9.87
C LEU A 60 -3.57 11.42 10.29
N THR A 61 -4.20 11.63 11.45
CA THR A 61 -4.48 12.97 11.98
C THR A 61 -3.22 13.79 12.18
N ARG A 62 -2.17 13.23 12.81
CA ARG A 62 -0.89 13.93 13.00
C ARG A 62 -0.22 14.32 11.67
N LYS A 63 -0.33 13.47 10.64
CA LYS A 63 0.21 13.79 9.31
C LYS A 63 -0.54 14.90 8.62
N ARG A 64 -1.88 14.89 8.72
CA ARG A 64 -2.72 16.00 8.28
C ARG A 64 -2.32 17.29 8.96
N GLU A 65 -2.24 17.29 10.28
CA GLU A 65 -1.87 18.48 11.05
C GLU A 65 -0.47 19.01 10.70
N ALA A 66 0.51 18.11 10.47
CA ALA A 66 1.84 18.51 10.01
C ALA A 66 1.79 19.16 8.62
N ALA A 67 1.03 18.58 7.68
CA ALA A 67 0.83 19.14 6.34
C ALA A 67 0.10 20.50 6.40
N ASP A 68 -0.95 20.62 7.20
CA ASP A 68 -1.73 21.87 7.37
C ASP A 68 -0.84 23.00 7.93
N ARG A 69 0.15 22.68 8.76
CA ARG A 69 1.15 23.63 9.28
C ARG A 69 2.33 23.89 8.32
N GLY A 70 2.42 23.17 7.20
CA GLY A 70 3.59 23.20 6.31
C GLY A 70 4.86 22.60 6.94
N ASP A 71 4.72 21.78 7.98
CA ASP A 71 5.83 21.14 8.71
C ASP A 71 6.31 19.89 7.98
N LEU A 72 7.05 20.10 6.89
CA LEU A 72 7.55 19.01 6.03
C LEU A 72 8.57 18.11 6.74
N GLU A 73 9.39 18.67 7.65
CA GLU A 73 10.36 17.88 8.41
C GLU A 73 9.67 17.02 9.48
N GLY A 74 8.69 17.58 10.20
CA GLY A 74 7.85 16.82 11.11
C GLY A 74 7.06 15.73 10.40
N LEU A 75 6.54 16.02 9.20
CA LEU A 75 5.91 15.00 8.35
C LEU A 75 6.90 13.89 7.97
N ALA A 76 8.10 14.23 7.52
CA ALA A 76 9.12 13.23 7.17
C ALA A 76 9.49 12.36 8.40
N ALA A 77 9.54 12.94 9.60
CA ALA A 77 9.76 12.20 10.84
C ALA A 77 8.62 11.22 11.14
N LEU A 78 7.37 11.65 10.95
CA LEU A 78 6.18 10.79 11.07
C LEU A 78 6.27 9.62 10.10
N GLU A 79 6.61 9.86 8.84
CA GLU A 79 6.73 8.86 7.76
C GLU A 79 7.88 7.84 7.96
N ARG A 80 8.73 8.01 8.97
CA ARG A 80 9.78 7.05 9.36
C ARG A 80 9.45 6.27 10.62
N SER A 81 8.38 6.60 11.32
CA SER A 81 8.14 6.13 12.69
C SER A 81 7.49 4.74 12.82
N GLY A 82 7.18 4.08 11.69
CA GLY A 82 6.53 2.77 11.68
C GLY A 82 7.51 1.60 11.85
N ALA A 83 6.98 0.46 12.31
CA ALA A 83 7.76 -0.77 12.41
C ALA A 83 8.21 -1.27 11.03
N PHE A 84 7.34 -1.21 10.02
CA PHE A 84 7.71 -1.60 8.65
C PHE A 84 8.78 -0.68 8.05
N GLU A 85 8.72 0.61 8.36
CA GLU A 85 9.77 1.56 8.00
C GLU A 85 11.11 1.25 8.70
N ALA A 86 11.08 0.74 9.94
CA ALA A 86 12.29 0.27 10.62
C ALA A 86 12.93 -0.91 9.89
N LEU A 87 12.13 -1.84 9.38
CA LEU A 87 12.62 -2.95 8.56
C LEU A 87 13.33 -2.46 7.29
N PHE A 88 12.77 -1.47 6.60
CA PHE A 88 13.42 -0.86 5.43
C PHE A 88 14.71 -0.13 5.77
N ARG A 89 14.84 0.46 6.97
CA ARG A 89 16.12 1.01 7.42
C ARG A 89 17.19 -0.08 7.56
N VAL A 90 16.83 -1.25 8.08
CA VAL A 90 17.74 -2.41 8.16
C VAL A 90 18.15 -2.84 6.75
N LEU A 91 17.19 -3.00 5.83
CA LEU A 91 17.47 -3.34 4.43
C LEU A 91 18.41 -2.34 3.77
N ARG A 92 18.10 -1.04 3.88
CA ARG A 92 18.92 0.02 3.30
C ARG A 92 20.35 -0.03 3.83
N ARG A 93 20.53 -0.09 5.15
CA ARG A 93 21.88 -0.17 5.76
C ARG A 93 22.64 -1.41 5.31
N PHE A 94 21.97 -2.56 5.22
CA PHE A 94 22.60 -3.77 4.70
C PHE A 94 23.07 -3.57 3.24
N VAL A 95 22.24 -2.99 2.39
CA VAL A 95 22.57 -2.73 0.99
C VAL A 95 23.72 -1.74 0.86
N GLU A 96 23.70 -0.64 1.63
CA GLU A 96 24.76 0.38 1.64
C GLU A 96 26.12 -0.19 2.05
N GLU A 97 26.15 -1.03 3.08
CA GLU A 97 27.39 -1.55 3.66
C GLU A 97 27.95 -2.77 2.92
N LEU A 98 27.07 -3.66 2.44
CA LEU A 98 27.47 -4.99 1.94
C LEU A 98 27.19 -5.23 0.46
N VAL A 99 26.30 -4.45 -0.17
CA VAL A 99 25.90 -4.68 -1.56
C VAL A 99 26.51 -3.64 -2.49
N THR A 100 26.25 -2.36 -2.25
CA THR A 100 26.75 -1.28 -3.10
C THR A 100 26.81 0.08 -2.38
N PRO A 101 27.89 0.87 -2.57
CA PRO A 101 27.92 2.27 -2.16
C PRO A 101 27.22 3.20 -3.17
N GLU A 102 26.73 2.68 -4.30
CA GLU A 102 26.29 3.48 -5.45
C GLU A 102 24.80 3.88 -5.42
N LEU A 103 24.09 3.61 -4.31
CA LEU A 103 22.69 4.04 -4.17
C LEU A 103 22.49 5.55 -4.42
N PRO A 104 23.34 6.47 -3.90
CA PRO A 104 23.21 7.89 -4.24
C PRO A 104 23.33 8.18 -5.74
N ALA A 105 24.23 7.46 -6.44
CA ALA A 105 24.39 7.59 -7.88
C ALA A 105 23.21 7.03 -8.66
N PHE A 106 22.61 5.92 -8.19
CA PHE A 106 21.40 5.34 -8.80
C PHE A 106 20.26 6.36 -8.87
N PHE A 107 20.01 7.07 -7.77
CA PHE A 107 19.00 8.13 -7.75
C PHE A 107 19.52 9.44 -8.36
N GLY A 108 20.84 9.68 -8.37
CA GLY A 108 21.48 10.95 -8.75
C GLY A 108 21.82 11.13 -10.23
N GLY A 109 21.41 10.21 -11.11
CA GLY A 109 21.66 10.32 -12.57
C GLY A 109 22.83 9.48 -13.08
N GLY A 110 23.35 8.54 -12.28
CA GLY A 110 24.32 7.54 -12.73
C GLY A 110 23.72 6.50 -13.69
N ASP A 111 24.57 5.63 -14.23
CA ASP A 111 24.12 4.51 -15.07
C ASP A 111 23.39 3.45 -14.23
N ARG A 112 22.07 3.62 -14.10
CA ARG A 112 21.20 2.78 -13.28
C ARG A 112 21.23 1.31 -13.69
N ARG A 113 21.31 1.02 -14.99
CA ARG A 113 21.34 -0.37 -15.47
C ARG A 113 22.62 -1.06 -15.02
N ALA A 114 23.76 -0.37 -15.14
CA ALA A 114 25.03 -0.91 -14.66
C ALA A 114 25.08 -1.06 -13.14
N ILE A 115 24.52 -0.09 -12.38
CA ILE A 115 24.46 -0.16 -10.91
C ILE A 115 23.59 -1.35 -10.47
N VAL A 116 22.39 -1.50 -11.03
CA VAL A 116 21.49 -2.61 -10.70
C VAL A 116 22.12 -3.96 -11.06
N ALA A 117 22.80 -4.05 -12.21
CA ALA A 117 23.50 -5.28 -12.60
C ALA A 117 24.58 -5.67 -11.56
N ARG A 118 25.34 -4.71 -11.04
CA ARG A 118 26.32 -4.95 -9.97
C ARG A 118 25.65 -5.33 -8.65
N MET A 119 24.55 -4.66 -8.28
CA MET A 119 23.78 -4.99 -7.08
C MET A 119 23.30 -6.43 -7.12
N VAL A 120 22.61 -6.84 -8.19
CA VAL A 120 22.04 -8.19 -8.34
C VAL A 120 23.14 -9.26 -8.43
N ALA A 121 24.29 -8.93 -9.02
CA ALA A 121 25.43 -9.83 -9.08
C ALA A 121 26.17 -10.00 -7.72
N SER A 122 25.91 -9.13 -6.74
CA SER A 122 26.52 -9.24 -5.42
C SER A 122 26.02 -10.48 -4.69
N PRO A 123 26.90 -11.30 -4.08
CA PRO A 123 26.47 -12.45 -3.27
C PRO A 123 25.68 -12.01 -2.03
N TYR A 124 25.81 -10.76 -1.60
CA TYR A 124 25.08 -10.20 -0.47
C TYR A 124 23.67 -9.75 -0.83
N TRP A 125 23.30 -9.67 -2.12
CA TRP A 125 21.98 -9.20 -2.53
C TRP A 125 20.85 -10.13 -2.06
N PRO A 126 20.88 -11.45 -2.33
CA PRO A 126 19.88 -12.36 -1.75
C PRO A 126 19.91 -12.40 -0.21
N ALA A 127 21.11 -12.26 0.39
CA ALA A 127 21.28 -12.26 1.83
C ALA A 127 20.55 -11.08 2.50
N ALA A 128 20.55 -9.90 1.88
CA ALA A 128 19.83 -8.72 2.39
C ALA A 128 18.34 -9.04 2.62
N PHE A 129 17.68 -9.67 1.65
CA PHE A 129 16.27 -10.04 1.75
C PHE A 129 16.03 -11.22 2.70
N ALA A 130 16.93 -12.20 2.75
CA ALA A 130 16.86 -13.29 3.73
C ALA A 130 16.97 -12.76 5.17
N THR A 131 17.79 -11.73 5.40
CA THR A 131 17.92 -11.11 6.71
C THR A 131 16.72 -10.23 7.08
N THR A 132 16.13 -9.50 6.14
CA THR A 132 15.08 -8.52 6.47
C THR A 132 13.66 -9.07 6.36
N PHE A 133 13.42 -10.04 5.48
CA PHE A 133 12.06 -10.57 5.22
C PHE A 133 11.90 -12.03 5.59
N ASN A 134 12.73 -12.56 6.49
CA ASN A 134 12.50 -13.90 7.05
C ASN A 134 11.25 -13.92 7.94
N GLU A 135 10.68 -15.13 8.07
CA GLU A 135 9.45 -15.35 8.83
C GLU A 135 9.53 -14.92 10.29
N PRO A 136 10.57 -15.25 11.08
CA PRO A 136 10.67 -14.78 12.46
C PRO A 136 10.56 -13.26 12.59
N PHE A 137 11.22 -12.51 11.70
CA PHE A 137 11.16 -11.05 11.72
C PHE A 137 9.76 -10.55 11.37
N LEU A 138 9.14 -11.10 10.32
CA LEU A 138 7.78 -10.75 9.93
C LEU A 138 6.74 -11.11 11.00
N HIS A 139 6.89 -12.25 11.67
CA HIS A 139 6.01 -12.69 12.76
C HIS A 139 6.14 -11.79 13.98
N ALA A 140 7.36 -11.38 14.34
CA ALA A 140 7.57 -10.42 15.43
C ALA A 140 6.87 -9.08 15.17
N MET A 141 6.79 -8.64 13.91
CA MET A 141 6.19 -7.36 13.53
C MET A 141 4.67 -7.43 13.33
N PHE A 142 4.19 -8.49 12.69
CA PHE A 142 2.82 -8.58 12.18
C PHE A 142 2.00 -9.73 12.78
N GLY A 143 2.65 -10.65 13.50
CA GLY A 143 2.07 -11.89 13.99
C GLY A 143 2.15 -13.03 12.96
N PRO A 144 1.93 -14.29 13.39
CA PRO A 144 2.01 -15.47 12.50
C PRO A 144 1.01 -15.44 11.34
N ALA A 145 -0.14 -14.80 11.54
CA ALA A 145 -1.18 -14.66 10.53
C ALA A 145 -0.70 -13.94 9.25
N ALA A 146 0.34 -13.10 9.36
CA ALA A 146 0.83 -12.28 8.25
C ALA A 146 1.43 -13.08 7.10
N THR A 147 1.86 -14.32 7.33
CA THR A 147 2.47 -15.19 6.31
C THR A 147 1.66 -16.45 6.03
N GLN A 148 0.49 -16.62 6.68
CA GLN A 148 -0.20 -17.91 6.75
C GLN A 148 -0.69 -18.47 5.40
N HIS A 149 -0.93 -17.60 4.43
CA HIS A 149 -1.46 -17.97 3.10
C HIS A 149 -0.38 -17.98 2.01
N ALA A 150 0.85 -17.60 2.35
CA ALA A 150 1.99 -17.68 1.46
C ALA A 150 2.70 -19.03 1.62
N ALA A 151 3.42 -19.48 0.59
CA ALA A 151 4.27 -20.65 0.75
C ALA A 151 5.35 -20.38 1.83
N PRO A 152 5.63 -21.32 2.75
CA PRO A 152 6.67 -21.12 3.77
C PRO A 152 8.02 -20.74 3.15
N GLY A 153 8.70 -19.77 3.75
CA GLY A 153 9.99 -19.24 3.29
C GLY A 153 9.94 -18.43 1.98
N SER A 154 8.76 -18.13 1.44
CA SER A 154 8.65 -17.43 0.15
C SER A 154 8.88 -15.92 0.21
N TYR A 155 8.78 -15.29 1.38
CA TYR A 155 8.87 -13.84 1.52
C TYR A 155 10.24 -13.24 1.11
N PRO A 156 11.40 -13.78 1.52
CA PRO A 156 12.68 -13.27 1.05
C PRO A 156 12.82 -13.25 -0.48
N PRO A 157 12.67 -14.38 -1.20
CA PRO A 157 12.79 -14.33 -2.66
C PRO A 157 11.65 -13.56 -3.33
N TYR A 158 10.49 -13.44 -2.68
CA TYR A 158 9.39 -12.59 -3.14
C TYR A 158 9.77 -11.11 -3.15
N PHE A 159 10.19 -10.56 -2.00
CA PHE A 159 10.58 -9.16 -1.91
C PHE A 159 11.82 -8.86 -2.77
N GLN A 160 12.77 -9.81 -2.86
CA GLN A 160 13.89 -9.66 -3.79
C GLN A 160 13.40 -9.39 -5.23
N ARG A 161 12.51 -10.23 -5.76
CA ARG A 161 11.95 -10.04 -7.12
C ARG A 161 11.17 -8.73 -7.26
N VAL A 162 10.41 -8.34 -6.24
CA VAL A 162 9.68 -7.06 -6.20
C VAL A 162 10.65 -5.88 -6.38
N PHE A 163 11.74 -5.87 -5.61
CA PHE A 163 12.73 -4.80 -5.68
C PHE A 163 13.53 -4.84 -6.98
N GLU A 164 13.92 -6.01 -7.48
CA GLU A 164 14.59 -6.15 -8.78
C GLU A 164 13.72 -5.62 -9.92
N ARG A 165 12.44 -5.98 -9.95
CA ARG A 165 11.47 -5.46 -10.92
C ARG A 165 11.38 -3.94 -10.81
N GLY A 166 11.23 -3.40 -9.60
CA GLY A 166 11.15 -1.98 -9.36
C GLY A 166 12.39 -1.20 -9.81
N LEU A 167 13.57 -1.65 -9.40
CA LEU A 167 14.86 -1.03 -9.71
C LEU A 167 15.18 -1.05 -11.22
N SER A 168 14.64 -2.04 -11.94
CA SER A 168 14.83 -2.19 -13.39
C SER A 168 13.93 -1.28 -14.23
N ARG A 169 12.93 -0.61 -13.65
CA ARG A 169 12.03 0.28 -14.40
C ARG A 169 12.75 1.55 -14.87
N ASP A 170 12.30 2.08 -16.00
CA ASP A 170 12.81 3.35 -16.53
C ASP A 170 12.54 4.53 -15.58
N ASP A 171 11.45 4.48 -14.81
CA ASP A 171 11.08 5.51 -13.82
C ASP A 171 11.60 5.24 -12.39
N ALA A 172 12.44 4.22 -12.18
CA ALA A 172 12.81 3.75 -10.84
C ALA A 172 13.47 4.82 -9.95
N ALA A 173 14.28 5.71 -10.54
CA ALA A 173 14.93 6.78 -9.79
C ALA A 173 13.95 7.83 -9.27
N ASP A 174 12.79 7.97 -9.90
CA ASP A 174 11.74 8.93 -9.52
C ASP A 174 10.60 8.27 -8.74
N ASN A 175 10.66 6.95 -8.53
CA ASN A 175 9.66 6.22 -7.77
C ASN A 175 9.74 6.61 -6.28
N PRO A 176 8.69 7.23 -5.70
CA PRO A 176 8.71 7.73 -4.33
C PRO A 176 8.81 6.61 -3.28
N PHE A 177 8.35 5.40 -3.59
CA PHE A 177 8.44 4.25 -2.68
C PHE A 177 9.87 3.71 -2.62
N LEU A 178 10.55 3.59 -3.78
CA LEU A 178 11.96 3.21 -3.82
C LEU A 178 12.85 4.25 -3.16
N GLN A 179 12.59 5.54 -3.44
CA GLN A 179 13.29 6.64 -2.76
C GLN A 179 13.05 6.60 -1.24
N HIS A 180 11.83 6.32 -0.78
CA HIS A 180 11.58 6.22 0.67
C HIS A 180 12.39 5.07 1.30
N VAL A 181 12.44 3.90 0.66
CA VAL A 181 13.21 2.75 1.16
C VAL A 181 14.70 3.08 1.20
N PHE A 182 15.28 3.53 0.07
CA PHE A 182 16.73 3.64 -0.10
C PHE A 182 17.33 5.02 0.19
N LEU A 183 16.54 6.08 0.24
CA LEU A 183 16.96 7.44 0.60
C LEU A 183 16.33 7.94 1.91
N ASP A 184 15.52 7.12 2.58
CA ASP A 184 14.77 7.43 3.82
C ASP A 184 13.65 8.48 3.67
N ARG A 185 13.56 9.13 2.52
CA ARG A 185 12.50 10.07 2.15
C ARG A 185 12.38 10.19 0.63
N PRO A 186 11.18 10.42 0.09
CA PRO A 186 11.05 10.83 -1.29
C PRO A 186 11.64 12.23 -1.50
N ARG A 187 12.15 12.50 -2.72
CA ARG A 187 12.67 13.82 -3.10
C ARG A 187 11.58 14.88 -3.20
N THR A 188 10.41 14.44 -3.65
CA THR A 188 9.20 15.26 -3.71
C THR A 188 8.25 14.75 -2.62
N PRO A 189 7.77 15.61 -1.70
CA PRO A 189 6.74 15.23 -0.76
C PRO A 189 5.50 14.67 -1.47
N PRO A 190 4.71 13.81 -0.81
CA PRO A 190 3.48 13.32 -1.42
C PRO A 190 2.53 14.48 -1.73
N ALA A 191 1.77 14.36 -2.82
CA ALA A 191 0.96 15.47 -3.34
C ALA A 191 -0.01 16.05 -2.30
N TRP A 192 -0.56 15.22 -1.40
CA TRP A 192 -1.45 15.65 -0.33
C TRP A 192 -0.78 16.53 0.72
N ALA A 193 0.55 16.49 0.85
CA ALA A 193 1.28 17.36 1.77
C ALA A 193 1.41 18.81 1.24
N ALA A 194 1.20 19.01 -0.07
CA ALA A 194 1.32 20.31 -0.75
C ALA A 194 -0.01 20.81 -1.31
N ARG A 195 -1.12 20.07 -1.12
CA ARG A 195 -2.44 20.40 -1.64
C ARG A 195 -3.45 20.53 -0.48
N PRO A 196 -4.40 21.48 -0.56
CA PRO A 196 -5.44 21.57 0.44
C PRO A 196 -6.29 20.29 0.42
N ILE A 197 -6.61 19.78 1.60
CA ILE A 197 -7.64 18.76 1.78
C ILE A 197 -9.00 19.45 1.59
N VAL A 198 -9.74 19.03 0.57
CA VAL A 198 -11.02 19.63 0.17
C VAL A 198 -12.22 18.80 0.60
N ALA A 199 -12.02 17.50 0.87
CA ALA A 199 -13.07 16.60 1.37
C ALA A 199 -12.84 16.26 2.85
N PRO A 200 -13.90 16.14 3.67
CA PRO A 200 -13.78 15.64 5.03
C PRO A 200 -13.30 14.18 5.03
N ILE A 201 -12.54 13.83 6.08
CA ILE A 201 -12.10 12.46 6.36
C ILE A 201 -12.75 12.01 7.66
N ASP A 202 -13.66 11.05 7.57
CA ASP A 202 -14.26 10.39 8.73
C ASP A 202 -13.36 9.22 9.17
N LEU A 203 -13.08 9.11 10.47
CA LEU A 203 -12.29 8.02 11.03
C LEU A 203 -13.17 7.07 11.82
N VAL A 204 -13.08 5.77 11.52
CA VAL A 204 -13.80 4.71 12.24
C VAL A 204 -12.79 3.77 12.87
N GLN A 205 -12.75 3.71 14.20
CA GLN A 205 -11.98 2.70 14.90
C GLN A 205 -12.75 1.39 14.91
N GLY A 206 -12.22 0.37 14.23
CA GLY A 206 -12.89 -0.92 14.12
C GLY A 206 -12.53 -1.68 12.85
N THR A 207 -13.33 -2.70 12.57
CA THR A 207 -13.33 -3.45 11.32
C THR A 207 -14.26 -2.81 10.30
N LEU A 208 -14.32 -3.38 9.09
CA LEU A 208 -15.32 -3.03 8.10
C LEU A 208 -16.75 -3.10 8.65
N LEU A 209 -17.04 -4.09 9.53
CA LEU A 209 -18.38 -4.32 10.06
C LEU A 209 -18.82 -3.25 11.06
N ASP A 210 -17.88 -2.47 11.58
CA ASP A 210 -18.14 -1.35 12.48
C ASP A 210 -18.39 -0.04 11.70
N VAL A 211 -18.18 -0.03 10.38
CA VAL A 211 -18.41 1.13 9.53
C VAL A 211 -19.92 1.29 9.29
N PRO A 212 -20.54 2.41 9.71
CA PRO A 212 -21.97 2.61 9.55
C PRO A 212 -22.33 2.90 8.09
N ALA A 213 -23.56 2.53 7.70
CA ALA A 213 -24.16 2.87 6.42
C ALA A 213 -23.29 2.51 5.21
N LEU A 214 -22.87 1.25 5.11
CA LEU A 214 -22.00 0.75 4.02
C LEU A 214 -22.57 1.02 2.62
N GLU A 215 -23.89 1.14 2.48
CA GLU A 215 -24.58 1.48 1.22
C GLU A 215 -24.25 2.87 0.69
N ARG A 216 -23.63 3.74 1.50
CA ARG A 216 -23.23 5.10 1.09
C ARG A 216 -21.95 5.12 0.25
N PHE A 217 -21.14 4.07 0.32
CA PHE A 217 -19.83 4.03 -0.34
C PHE A 217 -19.96 3.50 -1.76
N ASP A 218 -19.29 4.19 -2.69
CA ASP A 218 -19.22 3.83 -4.11
C ASP A 218 -17.84 3.28 -4.50
N LEU A 219 -16.82 3.47 -3.65
CA LEU A 219 -15.54 2.76 -3.69
C LEU A 219 -15.25 2.14 -2.33
N LEU A 220 -14.98 0.83 -2.30
CA LEU A 220 -14.52 0.09 -1.13
C LEU A 220 -13.12 -0.46 -1.42
N SER A 221 -12.08 0.29 -1.01
CA SER A 221 -10.68 -0.15 -1.13
C SER A 221 -10.28 -0.88 0.15
N LEU A 222 -10.20 -2.22 0.06
CA LEU A 222 -9.94 -3.09 1.20
C LEU A 222 -8.46 -3.41 1.40
N SER A 223 -7.57 -2.71 0.69
CA SER A 223 -6.12 -2.90 0.79
C SER A 223 -5.79 -4.39 0.56
N ASN A 224 -4.81 -4.93 1.27
CA ASN A 224 -4.45 -6.34 1.27
C ASN A 224 -4.93 -7.06 2.53
N VAL A 225 -6.00 -6.58 3.17
CA VAL A 225 -6.49 -7.17 4.43
C VAL A 225 -6.76 -8.67 4.28
N PHE A 226 -7.25 -9.12 3.12
CA PHE A 226 -7.54 -10.54 2.90
C PHE A 226 -6.31 -11.43 2.75
N ASP A 227 -5.09 -10.87 2.61
CA ASP A 227 -3.86 -11.67 2.52
C ASP A 227 -3.48 -12.40 3.79
N TRP A 228 -3.97 -11.93 4.94
CA TRP A 228 -3.69 -12.50 6.25
C TRP A 228 -4.97 -12.85 7.03
N SER A 229 -6.11 -12.86 6.35
CA SER A 229 -7.42 -13.20 6.93
C SER A 229 -7.82 -14.62 6.60
N ASP A 230 -8.48 -15.30 7.54
CA ASP A 230 -9.12 -16.59 7.28
C ASP A 230 -10.37 -16.43 6.39
N ASP A 231 -10.93 -17.55 5.91
CA ASP A 231 -12.14 -17.55 5.08
C ASP A 231 -13.36 -17.00 5.83
N ALA A 232 -13.40 -17.11 7.17
CA ALA A 232 -14.51 -16.60 7.97
C ALA A 232 -14.59 -15.07 7.91
N LEU A 233 -13.46 -14.38 8.07
CA LEU A 233 -13.39 -12.93 7.95
C LEU A 233 -13.67 -12.48 6.51
N VAL A 234 -13.06 -13.11 5.51
CA VAL A 234 -13.31 -12.78 4.10
C VAL A 234 -14.79 -12.95 3.77
N SER A 235 -15.43 -14.03 4.22
CA SER A 235 -16.87 -14.28 4.05
C SER A 235 -17.74 -13.25 4.76
N ALA A 236 -17.41 -12.88 6.00
CA ALA A 236 -18.18 -11.91 6.76
C ALA A 236 -18.15 -10.52 6.09
N TRP A 237 -16.97 -10.08 5.67
CA TRP A 237 -16.78 -8.77 5.03
C TRP A 237 -17.41 -8.71 3.64
N SER A 238 -17.11 -9.70 2.78
CA SER A 238 -17.71 -9.80 1.45
C SER A 238 -19.24 -9.86 1.53
N SER A 239 -19.82 -10.65 2.45
CA SER A 239 -21.26 -10.73 2.63
C SER A 239 -21.89 -9.41 3.08
N ALA A 240 -21.21 -8.66 3.96
CA ALA A 240 -21.69 -7.34 4.37
C ALA A 240 -21.68 -6.35 3.19
N ILE A 241 -20.63 -6.36 2.37
CA ILE A 241 -20.52 -5.53 1.17
C ILE A 241 -21.58 -5.92 0.14
N VAL A 242 -21.73 -7.21 -0.16
CA VAL A 242 -22.70 -7.71 -1.14
C VAL A 242 -24.13 -7.30 -0.78
N ARG A 243 -24.47 -7.31 0.52
CA ARG A 243 -25.79 -6.89 0.99
C ARG A 243 -26.02 -5.38 0.91
N ALA A 244 -24.99 -4.56 1.15
CA ALA A 244 -25.13 -3.11 1.29
C ALA A 244 -24.82 -2.33 0.00
N ALA A 245 -23.86 -2.79 -0.80
CA ALA A 245 -23.34 -2.07 -1.96
C ALA A 245 -24.43 -1.87 -3.03
N ARG A 246 -24.57 -0.62 -3.47
CA ARG A 246 -25.48 -0.24 -4.57
C ARG A 246 -24.93 -0.71 -5.92
N PRO A 247 -25.79 -0.95 -6.93
CA PRO A 247 -25.33 -1.19 -8.30
C PRO A 247 -24.34 -0.11 -8.75
N GLY A 248 -23.24 -0.52 -9.39
CA GLY A 248 -22.14 0.36 -9.80
C GLY A 248 -21.07 0.63 -8.74
N ALA A 249 -21.27 0.25 -7.47
CA ALA A 249 -20.22 0.34 -6.45
C ALA A 249 -19.02 -0.54 -6.81
N VAL A 250 -17.82 -0.05 -6.51
CA VAL A 250 -16.55 -0.68 -6.88
C VAL A 250 -15.85 -1.21 -5.64
N VAL A 251 -15.35 -2.44 -5.70
CA VAL A 251 -14.44 -3.02 -4.70
C VAL A 251 -13.05 -3.13 -5.30
N LEU A 252 -12.05 -2.64 -4.58
CA LEU A 252 -10.63 -2.77 -4.92
C LEU A 252 -9.93 -3.63 -3.87
N LEU A 253 -9.31 -4.72 -4.32
CA LEU A 253 -8.51 -5.63 -3.49
C LEU A 253 -7.08 -5.68 -4.01
N ARG A 254 -6.12 -5.83 -3.10
CA ARG A 254 -4.71 -6.07 -3.43
C ARG A 254 -4.26 -7.39 -2.84
N GLN A 255 -3.43 -8.13 -3.57
CA GLN A 255 -2.81 -9.36 -3.10
C GLN A 255 -1.31 -9.31 -3.34
N LEU A 256 -0.57 -9.52 -2.26
CA LEU A 256 0.88 -9.43 -2.17
C LEU A 256 1.49 -10.76 -2.62
N ASN A 257 1.81 -11.62 -1.67
CA ASN A 257 2.39 -12.95 -1.87
C ASN A 257 1.32 -14.02 -1.60
N ASN A 258 0.16 -13.88 -2.23
CA ASN A 258 -1.03 -14.69 -1.98
C ASN A 258 -1.79 -14.92 -3.29
N ARG A 259 -2.18 -16.17 -3.54
CA ARG A 259 -2.85 -16.60 -4.77
C ARG A 259 -4.30 -17.02 -4.59
N ARG A 260 -4.87 -16.94 -3.38
CA ARG A 260 -6.27 -17.28 -3.09
C ARG A 260 -7.23 -16.57 -4.03
N ASP A 261 -8.28 -17.28 -4.45
CA ASP A 261 -9.35 -16.73 -5.28
C ASP A 261 -10.35 -15.95 -4.41
N LEU A 262 -10.10 -14.65 -4.27
CA LEU A 262 -10.97 -13.75 -3.53
C LEU A 262 -12.25 -13.38 -4.29
N ARG A 263 -12.30 -13.60 -5.62
CA ARG A 263 -13.45 -13.21 -6.45
C ARG A 263 -14.68 -14.06 -6.10
N SER A 264 -14.45 -15.32 -5.78
CA SER A 264 -15.50 -16.29 -5.40
C SER A 264 -16.39 -15.79 -4.25
N PHE A 265 -15.85 -15.03 -3.30
CA PHE A 265 -16.58 -14.49 -2.15
C PHE A 265 -17.53 -13.34 -2.51
N PHE A 266 -17.35 -12.70 -3.67
CA PHE A 266 -18.20 -11.60 -4.15
C PHE A 266 -19.12 -12.01 -5.30
N ALA A 267 -18.94 -13.22 -5.86
CA ALA A 267 -19.77 -13.73 -6.93
C ALA A 267 -21.15 -14.20 -6.42
N PRO A 268 -22.22 -14.12 -7.22
CA PRO A 268 -22.29 -13.48 -8.55
C PRO A 268 -22.55 -11.96 -8.48
N ALA A 269 -22.59 -11.37 -7.28
CA ALA A 269 -23.01 -10.00 -7.06
C ALA A 269 -22.03 -8.94 -7.63
N PHE A 270 -20.76 -9.29 -7.85
CA PHE A 270 -19.77 -8.42 -8.49
C PHE A 270 -19.21 -9.06 -9.75
N THR A 271 -19.05 -8.25 -10.80
CA THR A 271 -18.32 -8.62 -12.01
C THR A 271 -16.89 -8.07 -11.92
N PHE A 272 -15.89 -8.95 -12.01
CA PHE A 272 -14.48 -8.57 -11.93
C PHE A 272 -13.89 -8.27 -13.31
N ASP A 273 -13.24 -7.10 -13.44
CA ASP A 273 -12.53 -6.70 -14.66
C ASP A 273 -11.05 -7.05 -14.54
N GLY A 274 -10.68 -8.22 -15.07
CA GLY A 274 -9.30 -8.69 -15.03
C GLY A 274 -8.33 -7.88 -15.89
N ALA A 275 -8.81 -7.19 -16.94
CA ALA A 275 -7.96 -6.34 -17.77
C ALA A 275 -7.62 -5.04 -17.04
N LEU A 276 -8.62 -4.42 -16.41
CA LEU A 276 -8.43 -3.25 -15.55
C LEU A 276 -7.54 -3.57 -14.35
N GLY A 277 -7.78 -4.70 -13.67
CA GLY A 277 -6.94 -5.14 -12.55
C GLY A 277 -5.47 -5.30 -12.93
N ARG A 278 -5.17 -5.93 -14.07
CA ARG A 278 -3.78 -6.03 -14.58
C ARG A 278 -3.18 -4.68 -14.92
N ALA A 279 -3.90 -3.82 -15.63
CA ALA A 279 -3.41 -2.49 -16.01
C ALA A 279 -3.08 -1.63 -14.78
N LEU A 280 -3.92 -1.71 -13.73
CA LEU A 280 -3.67 -1.04 -12.45
C LEU A 280 -2.47 -1.63 -11.71
N CYS A 281 -2.31 -2.95 -11.72
CA CYS A 281 -1.18 -3.63 -11.10
C CYS A 281 0.15 -3.27 -11.79
N ASP A 282 0.18 -3.18 -13.12
CA ASP A 282 1.38 -2.82 -13.89
C ASP A 282 1.79 -1.35 -13.65
N GLY A 283 0.81 -0.49 -13.37
CA GLY A 283 0.99 0.92 -13.03
C GLY A 283 1.30 1.20 -11.56
N ASP A 284 1.20 0.20 -10.67
CA ASP A 284 1.41 0.39 -9.23
C ASP A 284 2.88 0.69 -8.91
N ARG A 285 3.12 1.91 -8.42
CA ARG A 285 4.47 2.34 -8.03
C ARG A 285 4.91 1.78 -6.69
N SER A 286 4.02 1.21 -5.87
CA SER A 286 4.43 0.61 -4.59
C SER A 286 5.23 -0.67 -4.79
N LEU A 287 5.01 -1.35 -5.92
CA LEU A 287 5.69 -2.58 -6.39
C LEU A 287 5.33 -3.84 -5.62
N PHE A 288 4.65 -3.70 -4.48
CA PHE A 288 4.47 -4.77 -3.50
C PHE A 288 3.43 -5.82 -3.88
N TYR A 289 2.56 -5.58 -4.86
CA TYR A 289 1.44 -6.48 -5.13
C TYR A 289 1.67 -7.29 -6.41
N GLU A 290 1.33 -8.58 -6.37
CA GLU A 290 1.30 -9.45 -7.55
C GLU A 290 -0.04 -9.35 -8.28
N ARG A 291 -1.10 -8.93 -7.58
CA ARG A 291 -2.43 -8.88 -8.15
C ARG A 291 -3.27 -7.76 -7.56
N VAL A 292 -4.00 -7.10 -8.44
CA VAL A 292 -5.02 -6.11 -8.12
C VAL A 292 -6.33 -6.62 -8.71
N GLU A 293 -7.37 -6.66 -7.88
CA GLU A 293 -8.70 -7.12 -8.26
C GLU A 293 -9.70 -5.96 -8.17
N VAL A 294 -10.44 -5.74 -9.26
CA VAL A 294 -11.48 -4.71 -9.34
C VAL A 294 -12.80 -5.37 -9.66
N GLY A 295 -13.74 -5.31 -8.72
CA GLY A 295 -15.11 -5.80 -8.88
C GLY A 295 -16.10 -4.65 -8.95
N VAL A 296 -17.07 -4.71 -9.86
CA VAL A 296 -18.18 -3.75 -9.95
C VAL A 296 -19.49 -4.46 -9.60
N ARG A 297 -20.28 -3.88 -8.69
CA ARG A 297 -21.58 -4.41 -8.27
C ARG A 297 -22.56 -4.40 -9.45
N VAL A 298 -23.14 -5.56 -9.76
CA VAL A 298 -24.21 -5.70 -10.79
C VAL A 298 -25.61 -5.38 -10.26
#